data_AF-A0A0D2EMG7-F1
#
_entry.id   AF-A0A0D2EMG7-F1
#
_cell.length_a   1.000
_cell.length_b   1.000
_cell.length_c   1.000
_cell.angle_alpha   90.00
_cell.angle_beta   90.00
_cell.angle_gamma   90.00
#
_symmetry.space_group_name_H-M   'P 1'
#
loop_
_entity.id
_entity.type
_entity.pdbx_description
1 polymer ?
#
loop_
_entity_poly.entity_id
_entity_poly.type
_entity_poly.pdbx_seq_one_letter_code
_entity_poly.pdbx_strand_id
1 'polypeptide(L)'
;MCKLLRTAATKYEPLLEVLPRKAKELAGRGVDIVQADINDEASLLKAFEGSTAIFGMTDFFEPFVVHGYEKAIEIEATQGKNLARAASKTLTLKHYIWSTLPNGEKLTNGKWRIPHFVAKNIVDDFIKQDKSLLAKTTFFWITFYANNFQYPIFTPNLLKTSGKYVQLSSAAADLPIKTIGSPSGNIGIFALAILKQPHITLPGRFVCAHVEDTTTEKLLQDWSAATGKPSEYVEVSLDSFSKIWPGWGQEMGSMMKMWDELRERAWSGEEGILVKEDLGIGDAHFVGVKQAVAEMDWKALL
;
A
#
# COMPACT_ATOMS: atom_id res chain seq x y z
N MET A 1 -14.99 -12.17 15.31
CA MET A 1 -13.90 -11.69 16.18
C MET A 1 -12.77 -11.21 15.28
N CYS A 2 -12.49 -9.90 15.29
CA CYS A 2 -11.39 -9.33 14.51
C CYS A 2 -10.20 -9.16 15.46
N LYS A 3 -9.05 -9.72 15.10
CA LYS A 3 -7.79 -9.52 15.81
C LYS A 3 -6.96 -8.52 15.02
N LEU A 4 -6.48 -7.47 15.66
CA LEU A 4 -5.46 -6.60 15.07
C LEU A 4 -4.11 -6.93 15.71
N LEU A 5 -3.12 -7.20 14.85
CA LEU A 5 -1.74 -7.34 15.26
C LEU A 5 -1.06 -5.98 15.34
N ARG A 6 -0.33 -5.74 16.43
CA ARG A 6 0.64 -4.65 16.53
C ARG A 6 2.04 -5.25 16.62
N THR A 7 2.94 -4.83 15.73
CA THR A 7 4.39 -5.02 15.86
C THR A 7 4.94 -4.08 16.93
N ALA A 8 5.65 -4.62 17.93
CA ALA A 8 6.46 -3.79 18.82
C ALA A 8 7.73 -3.35 18.07
N ALA A 9 7.70 -2.15 17.49
CA ALA A 9 8.93 -1.51 17.03
C ALA A 9 9.75 -1.15 18.27
N THR A 10 10.91 -1.82 18.43
CA THR A 10 11.92 -1.69 19.49
C THR A 10 11.80 -2.60 20.72
N LYS A 11 12.96 -3.17 21.07
CA LYS A 11 13.21 -4.15 22.16
C LYS A 11 13.17 -3.55 23.58
N TYR A 12 12.74 -2.30 23.74
CA TYR A 12 12.98 -1.48 24.95
C TYR A 12 11.78 -0.69 25.47
N GLU A 13 10.54 -1.14 25.24
CA GLU A 13 9.42 -0.71 26.07
C GLU A 13 8.95 -1.87 26.95
N PRO A 14 9.34 -1.91 28.23
CA PRO A 14 8.70 -2.79 29.18
C PRO A 14 7.32 -2.23 29.55
N LEU A 15 6.38 -3.14 29.82
CA LEU A 15 5.14 -2.97 30.60
C LEU A 15 3.86 -2.60 29.82
N LEU A 16 3.05 -3.63 29.60
CA LEU A 16 1.58 -3.77 29.78
C LEU A 16 0.60 -2.58 30.03
N GLU A 17 0.92 -1.29 30.00
CA GLU A 17 -0.04 -0.26 30.48
C GLU A 17 -0.49 0.86 29.54
N VAL A 18 0.01 0.98 28.31
CA VAL A 18 -0.59 1.96 27.36
C VAL A 18 -0.64 1.42 25.94
N LEU A 19 -1.79 0.87 25.55
CA LEU A 19 -2.12 0.75 24.12
C LEU A 19 -2.04 2.14 23.46
N PRO A 20 -1.39 2.30 22.29
CA PRO A 20 -1.43 3.54 21.53
C PRO A 20 -2.87 3.97 21.29
N ARG A 21 -3.12 5.28 21.16
CA ARG A 21 -4.48 5.85 21.03
C ARG A 21 -5.35 5.09 20.02
N LYS A 22 -4.80 4.82 18.82
CA LYS A 22 -5.48 4.06 17.76
C LYS A 22 -5.84 2.61 18.16
N ALA A 23 -4.98 1.93 18.92
CA ALA A 23 -5.29 0.58 19.42
C ALA A 23 -6.38 0.60 20.50
N LYS A 24 -6.40 1.62 21.37
CA LYS A 24 -7.49 1.82 22.35
C LYS A 24 -8.82 2.09 21.66
N GLU A 25 -8.83 2.91 20.62
CA GLU A 25 -10.03 3.20 19.82
C GLU A 25 -10.60 1.93 19.16
N LEU A 26 -9.73 1.06 18.64
CA LEU A 26 -10.15 -0.23 18.07
C LEU A 26 -10.66 -1.21 19.14
N ALA A 27 -9.99 -1.29 20.28
CA ALA A 27 -10.47 -2.09 21.41
C ALA A 27 -11.87 -1.63 21.87
N GLY A 28 -12.09 -0.30 21.93
CA GLY A 28 -13.41 0.28 22.23
C GLY A 28 -14.50 -0.07 21.21
N ARG A 29 -14.13 -0.55 20.01
CA ARG A 29 -15.05 -1.05 18.97
C ARG A 29 -15.21 -2.57 18.99
N GLY A 30 -14.69 -3.25 20.01
CA GLY A 30 -14.77 -4.72 20.14
C GLY A 30 -13.75 -5.48 19.30
N VAL A 31 -12.64 -4.84 18.90
CA VAL A 31 -11.51 -5.52 18.25
C VAL A 31 -10.58 -6.06 19.33
N ASP A 32 -10.26 -7.35 19.25
CA ASP A 32 -9.27 -7.94 20.14
C ASP A 32 -7.88 -7.50 19.70
N ILE A 33 -7.15 -6.85 20.61
CA ILE A 33 -5.80 -6.38 20.34
C ILE A 33 -4.82 -7.40 20.91
N VAL A 34 -3.98 -7.96 20.02
CA VAL A 34 -2.93 -8.89 20.41
C VAL A 34 -1.58 -8.33 19.98
N GLN A 35 -0.59 -8.47 20.86
CA GLN A 35 0.78 -8.08 20.56
C GLN A 35 1.49 -9.19 19.80
N ALA A 36 2.21 -8.83 18.75
CA ALA A 36 3.10 -9.71 18.03
C ALA A 36 4.35 -8.92 17.60
N ASP A 37 5.38 -9.60 17.13
CA ASP A 37 6.50 -9.00 16.42
C ASP A 37 6.59 -9.68 15.07
N ILE A 38 6.52 -8.91 13.98
CA ILE A 38 6.59 -9.43 12.62
C ILE A 38 7.95 -10.07 12.31
N ASN A 39 8.97 -9.77 13.10
CA ASN A 39 10.28 -10.40 13.03
C ASN A 39 10.36 -11.72 13.84
N ASP A 40 9.35 -12.03 14.66
CA ASP A 40 9.23 -13.25 15.45
C ASP A 40 8.04 -14.11 14.99
N GLU A 41 8.34 -15.13 14.18
CA GLU A 41 7.37 -16.08 13.66
C GLU A 41 6.53 -16.77 14.75
N ALA A 42 7.10 -17.06 15.92
CA ALA A 42 6.38 -17.72 17.00
C ALA A 42 5.31 -16.80 17.62
N SER A 43 5.63 -15.51 17.75
CA SER A 43 4.67 -14.51 18.19
C SER A 43 3.50 -14.36 17.20
N LEU A 44 3.78 -14.39 15.89
CA LEU A 44 2.76 -14.33 14.83
C LEU A 44 1.85 -15.56 14.86
N LEU A 45 2.43 -16.76 15.01
CA LEU A 45 1.65 -18.00 15.10
C LEU A 45 0.67 -17.97 16.28
N LYS A 46 1.14 -17.52 17.45
CA LYS A 46 0.28 -17.33 18.63
C LYS A 46 -0.81 -16.30 18.36
N ALA A 47 -0.48 -15.20 17.70
CA ALA A 47 -1.44 -14.16 17.41
C ALA A 47 -2.51 -14.59 16.38
N PHE A 48 -2.15 -15.47 15.45
CA PHE A 48 -3.03 -16.04 14.44
C PHE A 48 -3.92 -17.18 14.94
N GLU A 49 -3.68 -17.72 16.14
CA GLU A 49 -4.47 -18.82 16.69
C GLU A 49 -5.99 -18.54 16.64
N GLY A 50 -6.75 -19.49 16.09
CA GLY A 50 -8.20 -19.39 15.92
C GLY A 50 -8.67 -18.48 14.78
N SER A 51 -7.76 -17.83 14.03
CA SER A 51 -8.13 -16.94 12.93
C SER A 51 -8.66 -17.75 11.73
N THR A 52 -9.81 -17.33 11.21
CA THR A 52 -10.39 -17.90 9.97
C THR A 52 -9.87 -17.20 8.73
N ALA A 53 -9.55 -15.92 8.85
CA ALA A 53 -8.94 -15.13 7.80
C ALA A 53 -7.83 -14.26 8.36
N ILE A 54 -6.80 -14.00 7.57
CA ILE A 54 -5.66 -13.14 7.92
C ILE A 54 -5.42 -12.17 6.77
N PHE A 55 -5.31 -10.87 7.08
CA PHE A 55 -4.83 -9.84 6.16
C PHE A 55 -3.37 -9.52 6.51
N GLY A 56 -2.44 -9.93 5.65
CA GLY A 56 -1.00 -9.69 5.80
C GLY A 56 -0.55 -8.47 5.01
N MET A 57 0.20 -7.58 5.66
CA MET A 57 0.81 -6.40 5.05
C MET A 57 2.12 -6.07 5.78
N THR A 58 3.08 -5.53 5.04
CA THR A 58 4.39 -5.08 5.51
C THR A 58 4.65 -3.64 5.08
N ASP A 59 5.53 -2.95 5.83
CA ASP A 59 5.95 -1.57 5.55
C ASP A 59 7.43 -1.55 5.14
N PHE A 60 7.68 -1.20 3.88
CA PHE A 60 9.02 -1.02 3.34
C PHE A 60 9.71 0.24 3.89
N PHE A 61 8.94 1.29 4.17
CA PHE A 61 9.49 2.62 4.36
C PHE A 61 10.16 2.80 5.71
N GLU A 62 9.68 2.10 6.75
CA GLU A 62 10.34 2.06 8.07
C GLU A 62 11.79 1.57 7.95
N PRO A 63 12.10 0.35 7.43
CA PRO A 63 13.47 -0.09 7.30
C PRO A 63 14.25 0.68 6.23
N PHE A 64 13.60 1.22 5.19
CA PHE A 64 14.26 2.02 4.16
C PHE A 64 14.91 3.29 4.73
N VAL A 65 14.20 4.03 5.57
CA VAL A 65 14.72 5.27 6.18
C VAL A 65 15.96 5.01 7.03
N VAL A 66 16.07 3.83 7.64
CA VAL A 66 17.17 3.48 8.55
C VAL A 66 18.32 2.78 7.83
N HIS A 67 18.04 1.92 6.85
CA HIS A 67 19.00 0.97 6.31
C HIS A 67 19.25 1.10 4.79
N GLY A 68 18.49 1.94 4.09
CA GLY A 68 18.55 2.05 2.63
C GLY A 68 17.91 0.86 1.89
N TYR A 69 17.95 0.89 0.55
CA TYR A 69 17.12 0.04 -0.29
C TYR A 69 17.32 -1.46 -0.07
N GLU A 70 18.52 -1.98 -0.32
CA GLU A 70 18.72 -3.44 -0.37
C GLU A 70 18.47 -4.09 0.98
N LYS A 71 18.87 -3.43 2.07
CA LYS A 71 18.60 -3.95 3.40
C LYS A 71 17.12 -3.85 3.77
N ALA A 72 16.42 -2.80 3.34
CA ALA A 72 14.98 -2.71 3.50
C ALA A 72 14.22 -3.79 2.73
N ILE A 73 14.67 -4.11 1.51
CA ILE A 73 14.12 -5.24 0.72
C ILE A 73 14.27 -6.54 1.51
N GLU A 74 15.47 -6.82 2.05
CA GLU A 74 15.73 -8.03 2.82
C GLU A 74 14.85 -8.11 4.08
N ILE A 75 14.74 -7.01 4.83
CA ILE A 75 13.95 -6.92 6.06
C ILE A 75 12.48 -7.15 5.74
N GLU A 76 11.90 -6.38 4.82
CA GLU A 76 10.48 -6.48 4.49
C GLU A 76 10.13 -7.86 3.90
N ALA A 77 10.97 -8.40 3.01
CA ALA A 77 10.76 -9.75 2.48
C ALA A 77 10.83 -10.83 3.58
N THR A 78 11.71 -10.66 4.57
CA THR A 78 11.78 -11.56 5.74
C THR A 78 10.49 -11.47 6.57
N GLN A 79 10.03 -10.26 6.85
CA GLN A 79 8.78 -10.02 7.57
C GLN A 79 7.56 -10.63 6.86
N GLY A 80 7.44 -10.44 5.55
CA GLY A 80 6.36 -11.04 4.76
C GLY A 80 6.43 -12.57 4.73
N LYS A 81 7.64 -13.15 4.66
CA LYS A 81 7.83 -14.60 4.77
C LYS A 81 7.44 -15.14 6.15
N ASN A 82 7.73 -14.42 7.23
CA ASN A 82 7.31 -14.80 8.58
C ASN A 82 5.78 -14.81 8.69
N LEU A 83 5.09 -13.78 8.17
CA LEU A 83 3.63 -13.76 8.09
C LEU A 83 3.08 -14.96 7.32
N ALA A 84 3.62 -15.23 6.12
CA ALA A 84 3.20 -16.35 5.29
C ALA A 84 3.43 -17.71 5.98
N ARG A 85 4.57 -17.93 6.64
CA ARG A 85 4.85 -19.16 7.39
C ARG A 85 3.90 -19.34 8.56
N ALA A 86 3.68 -18.30 9.35
CA ALA A 86 2.73 -18.36 10.47
C ALA A 86 1.30 -18.61 9.98
N ALA A 87 0.89 -17.97 8.88
CA ALA A 87 -0.40 -18.20 8.24
C ALA A 87 -0.54 -19.66 7.75
N SER A 88 0.49 -20.20 7.08
CA SER A 88 0.51 -21.60 6.61
C SER A 88 0.35 -22.60 7.75
N LYS A 89 0.96 -22.33 8.91
CA LYS A 89 0.86 -23.14 10.14
C LYS A 89 -0.46 -22.98 10.89
N THR A 90 -1.30 -22.00 10.55
CA THR A 90 -2.56 -21.72 11.24
C THR A 90 -3.67 -22.66 10.74
N LEU A 91 -3.97 -23.70 11.52
CA LEU A 91 -4.91 -24.76 11.11
C LEU A 91 -6.34 -24.26 10.80
N THR A 92 -6.80 -23.22 11.50
CA THR A 92 -8.14 -22.64 11.32
C THR A 92 -8.25 -21.73 10.10
N LEU A 93 -7.13 -21.40 9.46
CA LEU A 93 -7.09 -20.45 8.36
C LEU A 93 -7.82 -21.00 7.13
N LYS A 94 -8.76 -20.22 6.62
CA LYS A 94 -9.49 -20.45 5.36
C LYS A 94 -9.13 -19.46 4.27
N HIS A 95 -8.70 -18.25 4.62
CA HIS A 95 -8.38 -17.20 3.65
C HIS A 95 -7.20 -16.34 4.13
N TYR A 96 -6.16 -16.25 3.32
CA TYR A 96 -5.03 -15.34 3.49
C TYR A 96 -5.11 -14.25 2.43
N ILE A 97 -5.22 -12.98 2.84
CA ILE A 97 -5.13 -11.84 1.92
C ILE A 97 -3.73 -11.27 2.08
N TRP A 98 -2.92 -11.34 1.03
CA TRP A 98 -1.57 -10.78 1.02
C TRP A 98 -1.54 -9.46 0.25
N SER A 99 -1.23 -8.36 0.94
CA SER A 99 -1.07 -7.05 0.31
C SER A 99 0.27 -7.00 -0.43
N THR A 100 0.20 -6.92 -1.76
CA THR A 100 1.36 -6.94 -2.65
C THR A 100 1.24 -5.88 -3.75
N LEU A 101 2.20 -5.83 -4.67
CA LEU A 101 2.27 -4.89 -5.78
C LEU A 101 2.61 -5.62 -7.09
N PRO A 102 2.29 -5.05 -8.27
CA PRO A 102 2.70 -5.61 -9.56
C PRO A 102 4.21 -5.83 -9.63
N ASN A 103 4.65 -6.83 -10.40
CA ASN A 103 6.08 -7.06 -10.59
C ASN A 103 6.64 -6.14 -11.69
N GLY A 104 7.04 -4.94 -11.29
CA GLY A 104 7.59 -3.92 -12.19
C GLY A 104 8.82 -4.39 -12.98
N GLU A 105 9.68 -5.20 -12.35
CA GLU A 105 10.88 -5.75 -12.98
C GLU A 105 10.52 -6.70 -14.13
N LYS A 106 9.56 -7.61 -13.92
CA LYS A 106 9.03 -8.50 -14.97
C LYS A 106 8.32 -7.70 -16.07
N LEU A 107 7.49 -6.73 -15.71
CA LEU A 107 6.72 -5.91 -16.66
C LEU A 107 7.60 -5.06 -17.59
N THR A 108 8.81 -4.74 -17.15
CA THR A 108 9.74 -3.85 -17.84
C THR A 108 11.01 -4.55 -18.31
N ASN A 109 11.01 -5.89 -18.33
CA ASN A 109 12.16 -6.71 -18.72
C ASN A 109 13.46 -6.33 -17.99
N GLY A 110 13.37 -6.08 -16.68
CA GLY A 110 14.50 -5.75 -15.82
C GLY A 110 14.88 -4.27 -15.77
N LYS A 111 14.21 -3.39 -16.54
CA LYS A 111 14.58 -1.96 -16.59
C LYS A 111 14.28 -1.23 -15.29
N TRP A 112 13.10 -1.47 -14.71
CA TRP A 112 12.65 -0.79 -13.50
C TRP A 112 12.51 -1.78 -12.34
N ARG A 113 13.51 -1.76 -11.45
CA ARG A 113 13.49 -2.50 -10.18
C ARG A 113 13.13 -1.54 -9.05
N ILE A 114 11.86 -1.50 -8.67
CA ILE A 114 11.35 -0.61 -7.61
C ILE A 114 11.45 -1.32 -6.26
N PRO A 115 12.32 -0.88 -5.34
CA PRO A 115 12.61 -1.61 -4.09
C PRO A 115 11.38 -2.02 -3.27
N HIS A 116 10.42 -1.12 -3.04
CA HIS A 116 9.21 -1.46 -2.28
C HIS A 116 8.24 -2.41 -3.01
N PHE A 117 8.39 -2.60 -4.32
CA PHE A 117 7.66 -3.63 -5.09
C PHE A 117 8.38 -4.98 -4.97
N VAL A 118 9.72 -4.97 -5.11
CA VAL A 118 10.57 -6.16 -5.12
C VAL A 118 10.38 -7.00 -3.87
N ALA A 119 10.40 -6.38 -2.69
CA ALA A 119 10.24 -7.09 -1.42
C ALA A 119 8.91 -7.88 -1.37
N LYS A 120 7.81 -7.26 -1.82
CA LYS A 120 6.49 -7.90 -1.86
C LYS A 120 6.45 -9.02 -2.92
N ASN A 121 7.09 -8.84 -4.07
CA ASN A 121 7.18 -9.88 -5.10
C ASN A 121 8.02 -11.09 -4.67
N ILE A 122 9.05 -10.91 -3.87
CA ILE A 122 9.79 -12.02 -3.25
C ILE A 122 8.87 -12.85 -2.35
N VAL A 123 7.93 -12.20 -1.64
CA VAL A 123 6.94 -12.87 -0.80
C VAL A 123 5.87 -13.54 -1.66
N ASP A 124 5.46 -12.94 -2.78
CA ASP A 124 4.54 -13.57 -3.73
C ASP A 124 5.08 -14.91 -4.21
N ASP A 125 6.34 -14.93 -4.66
CA ASP A 125 7.01 -16.15 -5.14
C ASP A 125 7.15 -17.18 -4.00
N PHE A 126 7.40 -16.74 -2.76
CA PHE A 126 7.43 -17.61 -1.59
C PHE A 126 6.07 -18.26 -1.30
N ILE A 127 4.98 -17.48 -1.33
CA ILE A 127 3.62 -18.00 -1.15
C ILE A 127 3.26 -18.97 -2.27
N LYS A 128 3.61 -18.66 -3.53
CA LYS A 128 3.32 -19.51 -4.71
C LYS A 128 4.00 -20.90 -4.63
N GLN A 129 5.09 -21.03 -3.86
CA GLN A 129 5.78 -22.30 -3.59
C GLN A 129 5.05 -23.18 -2.56
N ASP A 130 4.36 -22.59 -1.59
CA ASP A 130 3.53 -23.32 -0.63
C ASP A 130 2.11 -23.52 -1.20
N LYS A 131 1.86 -24.70 -1.78
CA LYS A 131 0.56 -25.01 -2.40
C LYS A 131 -0.61 -25.00 -1.42
N SER A 132 -0.36 -25.31 -0.14
CA SER A 132 -1.39 -25.31 0.90
C SER A 132 -1.82 -23.89 1.25
N LEU A 133 -0.85 -22.99 1.42
CA LEU A 133 -1.12 -21.57 1.66
C LEU A 133 -1.70 -20.89 0.40
N LEU A 134 -1.14 -21.17 -0.78
CA LEU A 134 -1.60 -20.61 -2.06
C LEU A 134 -3.07 -20.95 -2.31
N ALA A 135 -3.51 -22.17 -1.97
CA ALA A 135 -4.91 -22.59 -2.08
C ALA A 135 -5.88 -21.70 -1.29
N LYS A 136 -5.37 -21.02 -0.26
CA LYS A 136 -6.12 -20.11 0.62
C LYS A 136 -5.79 -18.63 0.35
N THR A 137 -4.92 -18.31 -0.61
CA THR A 137 -4.40 -16.94 -0.78
C THR A 137 -5.13 -16.16 -1.86
N THR A 138 -5.44 -14.90 -1.58
CA THR A 138 -5.71 -13.86 -2.57
C THR A 138 -4.59 -12.82 -2.49
N PHE A 139 -4.00 -12.47 -3.63
CA PHE A 139 -3.05 -11.38 -3.76
C PHE A 139 -3.80 -10.08 -3.97
N PHE A 140 -3.49 -9.07 -3.16
CA PHE A 140 -4.28 -7.84 -3.11
C PHE A 140 -3.42 -6.63 -3.43
N TRP A 141 -3.61 -6.11 -4.64
CA TRP A 141 -2.99 -4.88 -5.12
C TRP A 141 -3.86 -3.69 -4.71
N ILE A 142 -3.29 -2.78 -3.94
CA ILE A 142 -3.95 -1.55 -3.54
C ILE A 142 -3.27 -0.40 -4.27
N THR A 143 -4.04 0.32 -5.09
CA THR A 143 -3.52 1.35 -6.00
C THR A 143 -3.18 2.66 -5.27
N PHE A 144 -2.87 3.75 -5.96
CA PHE A 144 -2.37 4.99 -5.35
C PHE A 144 -3.32 5.54 -4.27
N TYR A 145 -2.80 6.01 -3.12
CA TYR A 145 -3.64 6.49 -2.02
C TYR A 145 -3.74 8.02 -2.03
N ALA A 146 -4.93 8.56 -1.73
CA ALA A 146 -5.11 10.00 -1.62
C ALA A 146 -4.20 10.63 -0.55
N ASN A 147 -3.98 9.94 0.58
CA ASN A 147 -3.11 10.43 1.65
C ASN A 147 -1.63 10.45 1.26
N ASN A 148 -1.26 9.92 0.08
CA ASN A 148 0.10 10.07 -0.42
C ASN A 148 0.50 11.55 -0.57
N PHE A 149 -0.46 12.45 -0.80
CA PHE A 149 -0.21 13.89 -0.83
C PHE A 149 0.31 14.47 0.49
N GLN A 150 0.28 13.71 1.59
CA GLN A 150 0.90 14.10 2.86
C GLN A 150 2.37 13.68 2.98
N TYR A 151 2.88 12.85 2.06
CA TYR A 151 4.32 12.58 1.98
C TYR A 151 5.03 13.76 1.30
N PRO A 152 6.12 14.30 1.87
CA PRO A 152 6.80 15.49 1.34
C PRO A 152 7.18 15.44 -0.14
N ILE A 153 7.39 14.24 -0.69
CA ILE A 153 7.74 14.01 -2.09
C ILE A 153 6.55 14.18 -3.06
N PHE A 154 5.32 14.03 -2.57
CA PHE A 154 4.09 14.24 -3.35
C PHE A 154 3.33 15.51 -2.91
N THR A 155 3.65 16.08 -1.75
CA THR A 155 3.03 17.33 -1.28
C THR A 155 3.40 18.49 -2.20
N PRO A 156 2.44 19.25 -2.74
CA PRO A 156 2.71 20.49 -3.46
C PRO A 156 3.37 21.53 -2.54
N ASN A 157 4.45 22.18 -3.00
CA ASN A 157 5.24 23.11 -2.19
C ASN A 157 5.02 24.56 -2.62
N LEU A 158 4.82 25.48 -1.67
CA LEU A 158 4.62 26.90 -1.99
C LEU A 158 5.87 27.52 -2.62
N LEU A 159 5.77 27.91 -3.90
CA LEU A 159 6.72 28.77 -4.55
C LEU A 159 6.40 30.23 -4.20
N LYS A 160 7.07 30.76 -3.16
CA LYS A 160 6.76 32.06 -2.54
C LYS A 160 6.72 33.24 -3.52
N THR A 161 7.52 33.21 -4.58
CA THR A 161 7.59 34.29 -5.57
C THR A 161 6.41 34.32 -6.54
N SER A 162 5.73 33.20 -6.75
CA SER A 162 4.53 33.12 -7.60
C SER A 162 3.23 33.02 -6.80
N GLY A 163 3.32 32.58 -5.54
CA GLY A 163 2.14 32.26 -4.71
C GLY A 163 1.45 30.95 -5.08
N LYS A 164 1.99 30.18 -6.04
CA LYS A 164 1.48 28.87 -6.43
C LYS A 164 2.14 27.75 -5.62
N TYR A 165 1.41 26.67 -5.41
CA TYR A 165 1.94 25.41 -4.87
C TYR A 165 2.38 24.51 -6.03
N VAL A 166 3.68 24.24 -6.12
CA VAL A 166 4.28 23.46 -7.21
C VAL A 166 4.44 22.02 -6.76
N GLN A 167 3.87 21.09 -7.53
CA GLN A 167 4.19 19.67 -7.41
C GLN A 167 5.22 19.32 -8.48
N LEU A 168 6.42 18.95 -8.03
CA LEU A 168 7.43 18.39 -8.91
C LEU A 168 7.15 16.89 -9.09
N SER A 169 7.38 16.37 -10.28
CA SER A 169 7.24 14.95 -10.56
C SER A 169 8.21 14.52 -11.65
N SER A 170 8.68 13.28 -11.58
CA SER A 170 9.47 12.68 -12.65
C SER A 170 8.62 12.14 -13.81
N ALA A 171 7.30 12.22 -13.76
CA ALA A 171 6.39 11.69 -14.80
C ALA A 171 5.58 12.79 -15.48
N ALA A 172 5.12 12.51 -16.70
CA ALA A 172 4.24 13.40 -17.45
C ALA A 172 2.96 13.75 -16.68
N ALA A 173 2.42 14.94 -16.95
CA ALA A 173 1.19 15.46 -16.36
C ALA A 173 -0.07 14.63 -16.70
N ASP A 174 -0.02 13.92 -17.83
CA ASP A 174 -1.11 13.10 -18.35
C ASP A 174 -0.97 11.61 -17.98
N LEU A 175 0.01 11.23 -17.15
CA LEU A 175 0.21 9.85 -16.69
C LEU A 175 -1.09 9.30 -16.06
N PRO A 176 -1.69 8.22 -16.61
CA PRO A 176 -2.83 7.55 -15.99
C PRO A 176 -2.47 6.99 -14.62
N ILE A 177 -3.31 7.29 -13.62
CA ILE A 177 -3.21 6.78 -12.26
C ILE A 177 -4.52 6.09 -11.90
N LYS A 178 -4.40 4.83 -11.48
CA LYS A 178 -5.44 4.14 -10.71
C LYS A 178 -5.26 4.51 -9.24
N THR A 179 -6.35 4.88 -8.58
CA THR A 179 -6.32 5.25 -7.15
C THR A 179 -7.42 4.55 -6.37
N ILE A 180 -7.09 4.15 -5.13
CA ILE A 180 -8.06 3.67 -4.15
C ILE A 180 -8.79 4.83 -3.45
N GLY A 181 -8.48 6.09 -3.80
CA GLY A 181 -9.01 7.26 -3.10
C GLY A 181 -8.55 7.27 -1.64
N SER A 182 -9.48 7.45 -0.72
CA SER A 182 -9.20 7.31 0.71
C SER A 182 -8.82 5.86 1.04
N PRO A 183 -7.62 5.59 1.59
CA PRO A 183 -7.31 4.25 2.08
C PRO A 183 -8.16 3.88 3.30
N SER A 184 -8.69 4.89 4.02
CA SER A 184 -9.60 4.69 5.15
C SER A 184 -10.99 4.36 4.62
N GLY A 185 -11.47 3.15 4.90
CA GLY A 185 -12.79 2.67 4.45
C GLY A 185 -12.70 1.85 3.16
N ASN A 186 -12.23 2.44 2.06
CA ASN A 186 -12.28 1.80 0.74
C ASN A 186 -11.54 0.45 0.72
N ILE A 187 -10.33 0.36 1.31
CA ILE A 187 -9.56 -0.89 1.42
C ILE A 187 -10.38 -1.97 2.15
N GLY A 188 -11.11 -1.58 3.21
CA GLY A 188 -11.95 -2.50 3.98
C GLY A 188 -13.14 -3.05 3.19
N ILE A 189 -13.72 -2.24 2.28
CA ILE A 189 -14.79 -2.69 1.38
C ILE A 189 -14.29 -3.82 0.47
N PHE A 190 -13.13 -3.63 -0.17
CA PHE A 190 -12.51 -4.67 -1.00
C PHE A 190 -12.12 -5.90 -0.19
N ALA A 191 -11.45 -5.73 0.96
CA ALA A 191 -11.05 -6.85 1.81
C ALA A 191 -12.27 -7.68 2.25
N LEU A 192 -13.38 -7.04 2.60
CA LEU A 192 -14.62 -7.74 2.94
C LEU A 192 -15.23 -8.46 1.73
N ALA A 193 -15.23 -7.83 0.54
CA ALA A 193 -15.73 -8.43 -0.69
C ALA A 193 -14.93 -9.67 -1.08
N ILE A 194 -13.60 -9.64 -0.92
CA ILE A 194 -12.70 -10.78 -1.12
C ILE A 194 -13.11 -11.94 -0.21
N LEU A 195 -13.24 -11.69 1.10
CA LEU A 195 -13.60 -12.73 2.08
C LEU A 195 -14.99 -13.31 1.87
N LYS A 196 -15.94 -12.54 1.33
CA LYS A 196 -17.29 -13.01 1.03
C LYS A 196 -17.36 -13.87 -0.23
N GLN A 197 -16.36 -13.77 -1.10
CA GLN A 197 -16.38 -14.40 -2.42
C GLN A 197 -15.13 -15.27 -2.68
N PRO A 198 -14.82 -16.24 -1.80
CA PRO A 198 -13.66 -17.12 -1.99
C PRO A 198 -13.76 -17.95 -3.28
N HIS A 199 -14.97 -18.22 -3.78
CA HIS A 199 -15.20 -19.00 -4.99
C HIS A 199 -14.67 -18.34 -6.28
N ILE A 200 -14.50 -17.01 -6.31
CA ILE A 200 -13.85 -16.30 -7.42
C ILE A 200 -12.48 -15.72 -7.04
N THR A 201 -12.20 -15.52 -5.75
CA THR A 201 -10.96 -14.88 -5.28
C THR A 201 -9.88 -15.88 -4.84
N LEU A 202 -10.19 -17.17 -4.80
CA LEU A 202 -9.25 -18.26 -4.56
C LEU A 202 -9.25 -19.27 -5.73
N PRO A 203 -8.19 -20.08 -5.85
CA PRO A 203 -6.88 -19.95 -5.20
C PRO A 203 -5.96 -19.00 -5.97
N GLY A 204 -5.11 -18.25 -5.25
CA GLY A 204 -4.02 -17.47 -5.84
C GLY A 204 -4.44 -16.38 -6.82
N ARG A 205 -5.67 -15.85 -6.71
CA ARG A 205 -6.15 -14.79 -7.61
C ARG A 205 -5.62 -13.43 -7.18
N PHE A 206 -5.49 -12.54 -8.16
CA PHE A 206 -5.15 -11.14 -7.94
C PHE A 206 -6.39 -10.27 -7.93
N VAL A 207 -6.45 -9.33 -7.00
CA VAL A 207 -7.48 -8.29 -6.93
C VAL A 207 -6.81 -6.92 -6.97
N CYS A 208 -7.22 -6.06 -7.90
CA CYS A 208 -6.74 -4.70 -8.04
C CYS A 208 -7.76 -3.69 -7.49
N ALA A 209 -7.51 -3.20 -6.28
CA ALA A 209 -8.32 -2.19 -5.60
C ALA A 209 -8.03 -0.79 -6.13
N HIS A 210 -8.91 -0.32 -7.01
CA HIS A 210 -9.02 1.08 -7.43
C HIS A 210 -10.49 1.48 -7.53
N VAL A 211 -10.76 2.76 -7.30
CA VAL A 211 -12.13 3.33 -7.32
C VAL A 211 -12.26 4.42 -8.38
N GLU A 212 -11.15 5.09 -8.73
CA GLU A 212 -11.08 6.15 -9.74
C GLU A 212 -9.91 5.90 -10.69
N ASP A 213 -10.13 6.24 -11.96
CA ASP A 213 -9.09 6.43 -12.98
C ASP A 213 -8.91 7.94 -13.17
N THR A 214 -7.66 8.40 -13.15
CA THR A 214 -7.31 9.83 -13.18
C THR A 214 -5.94 10.04 -13.80
N THR A 215 -5.40 11.25 -13.78
CA THR A 215 -4.02 11.56 -14.15
C THR A 215 -3.25 12.24 -13.02
N THR A 216 -1.93 12.27 -13.10
CA THR A 216 -1.07 12.98 -12.14
C THR A 216 -1.47 14.46 -12.00
N GLU A 217 -1.70 15.17 -13.10
CA GLU A 217 -2.16 16.56 -13.05
C GLU A 217 -3.57 16.69 -12.48
N LYS A 218 -4.48 15.78 -12.84
CA LYS A 218 -5.86 15.82 -12.32
C LYS A 218 -5.90 15.59 -10.80
N LEU A 219 -5.03 14.72 -10.26
CA LEU A 219 -4.87 14.58 -8.81
C LEU A 219 -4.45 15.91 -8.15
N LEU A 220 -3.51 16.64 -8.76
CA LEU A 220 -3.11 17.96 -8.26
C LEU A 220 -4.24 19.00 -8.39
N GLN A 221 -5.02 18.97 -9.47
CA GLN A 221 -6.18 19.83 -9.65
C GLN A 221 -7.25 19.55 -8.58
N ASP A 222 -7.49 18.28 -8.22
CA ASP A 222 -8.40 17.92 -7.13
C ASP A 222 -7.90 18.43 -5.78
N TRP A 223 -6.58 18.35 -5.55
CA TRP A 223 -5.96 18.94 -4.38
C TRP A 223 -6.13 20.47 -4.32
N SER A 224 -5.92 21.16 -5.43
CA SER A 224 -6.13 22.61 -5.56
C SER A 224 -7.58 22.99 -5.30
N ALA A 225 -8.53 22.27 -5.88
CA ALA A 225 -9.96 22.49 -5.69
C ALA A 225 -10.41 22.24 -4.24
N ALA A 226 -9.83 21.26 -3.55
CA ALA A 226 -10.15 20.93 -2.17
C ALA A 226 -9.54 21.90 -1.15
N THR A 227 -8.35 22.44 -1.43
CA THR A 227 -7.62 23.34 -0.52
C THR A 227 -7.80 24.82 -0.82
N GLY A 228 -8.32 25.16 -2.01
CA GLY A 228 -8.40 26.53 -2.52
C GLY A 228 -7.04 27.14 -2.87
N LYS A 229 -5.98 26.33 -2.94
CA LYS A 229 -4.61 26.80 -3.21
C LYS A 229 -4.27 26.65 -4.69
N PRO A 230 -3.88 27.73 -5.39
CA PRO A 230 -3.48 27.61 -6.79
C PRO A 230 -2.25 26.73 -6.91
N SER A 231 -2.24 25.83 -7.87
CA SER A 231 -1.18 24.83 -8.04
C SER A 231 -0.61 24.83 -9.44
N GLU A 232 0.58 24.27 -9.59
CA GLU A 232 1.23 24.01 -10.87
C GLU A 232 1.89 22.62 -10.84
N TYR A 233 1.67 21.82 -11.88
CA TYR A 233 2.37 20.54 -12.05
C TYR A 233 3.62 20.79 -12.90
N VAL A 234 4.78 20.37 -12.42
CA VAL A 234 6.05 20.57 -13.13
C VAL A 234 6.75 19.23 -13.27
N GLU A 235 6.79 18.74 -14.50
CA GLU A 235 7.63 17.59 -14.83
C GLU A 235 9.11 17.98 -14.80
N VAL A 236 9.92 17.16 -14.12
CA VAL A 236 11.37 17.28 -14.06
C VAL A 236 12.01 15.94 -14.46
N SER A 237 13.30 15.95 -14.80
CA SER A 237 14.02 14.69 -15.01
C SER A 237 14.09 13.88 -13.70
N LEU A 238 14.19 12.55 -13.81
CA LEU A 238 14.41 11.69 -12.65
C LEU A 238 15.67 12.09 -11.88
N ASP A 239 16.75 12.45 -12.57
CA ASP A 239 17.98 12.94 -11.95
C ASP A 239 17.76 14.20 -11.11
N SER A 240 17.06 15.21 -11.65
CA SER A 240 16.73 16.42 -10.90
C SER A 240 15.82 16.11 -9.71
N PHE A 241 14.81 15.24 -9.89
CA PHE A 241 13.91 14.82 -8.82
C PHE A 241 14.67 14.12 -7.67
N SER A 242 15.56 13.19 -8.01
CA SER A 242 16.43 12.48 -7.06
C SER A 242 17.41 13.39 -6.33
N LYS A 243 17.87 14.48 -6.96
CA LYS A 243 18.73 15.48 -6.32
C LYS A 243 17.99 16.32 -5.28
N ILE A 244 16.70 16.59 -5.50
CA ILE A 244 15.86 17.35 -4.56
C ILE A 244 15.49 16.51 -3.34
N TRP A 245 15.18 15.23 -3.55
CA TRP A 245 14.90 14.27 -2.48
C TRP A 245 15.87 13.08 -2.54
N PRO A 246 17.10 13.21 -2.01
CA PRO A 246 18.03 12.09 -1.97
C PRO A 246 17.43 10.86 -1.30
N GLY A 247 17.59 9.69 -1.93
CA GLY A 247 16.90 8.47 -1.50
C GLY A 247 15.47 8.40 -2.06
N TRP A 248 14.54 9.15 -1.44
CA TRP A 248 13.12 9.13 -1.77
C TRP A 248 12.81 9.42 -3.25
N GLY A 249 13.52 10.36 -3.86
CA GLY A 249 13.37 10.73 -5.27
C GLY A 249 13.78 9.61 -6.21
N GLN A 250 14.77 8.80 -5.86
CA GLN A 250 15.10 7.63 -6.66
C GLN A 250 14.05 6.53 -6.46
N GLU A 251 13.58 6.29 -5.23
CA GLU A 251 12.52 5.31 -4.94
C GLU A 251 11.21 5.63 -5.68
N MET A 252 10.63 6.78 -5.35
CA MET A 252 9.32 7.18 -5.86
C MET A 252 9.41 7.71 -7.28
N GLY A 253 10.47 8.43 -7.63
CA GLY A 253 10.64 8.94 -8.98
C GLY A 253 10.85 7.84 -10.01
N SER A 254 11.52 6.74 -9.64
CA SER A 254 11.63 5.56 -10.52
C SER A 254 10.27 4.86 -10.68
N MET A 255 9.47 4.77 -9.61
CA MET A 255 8.10 4.23 -9.70
C MET A 255 7.26 5.08 -10.66
N MET A 256 7.30 6.41 -10.54
CA MET A 256 6.58 7.32 -11.43
C MET A 256 7.04 7.17 -12.89
N LYS A 257 8.35 7.06 -13.16
CA LYS A 257 8.88 6.80 -14.51
C LYS A 257 8.50 5.42 -15.04
N MET A 258 8.49 4.40 -14.19
CA MET A 258 8.01 3.07 -14.55
C MET A 258 6.53 3.12 -14.96
N TRP A 259 5.69 3.80 -14.19
CA TRP A 259 4.28 3.98 -14.54
C TRP A 259 4.11 4.80 -15.81
N ASP A 260 4.93 5.83 -16.05
CA ASP A 260 4.90 6.61 -17.29
C ASP A 260 5.29 5.79 -18.52
N GLU A 261 6.21 4.83 -18.37
CA GLU A 261 6.55 3.89 -19.45
C GLU A 261 5.47 2.82 -19.68
N LEU A 262 4.87 2.31 -18.60
CA LEU A 262 3.87 1.24 -18.66
C LEU A 262 2.46 1.76 -18.99
N ARG A 263 2.15 3.01 -18.62
CA ARG A 263 0.82 3.65 -18.68
C ARG A 263 -0.25 2.71 -18.12
N GLU A 264 -1.26 2.35 -18.92
CA GLU A 264 -2.34 1.43 -18.53
C GLU A 264 -1.86 0.03 -18.08
N ARG A 265 -0.65 -0.38 -18.48
CA ARG A 265 -0.08 -1.68 -18.08
C ARG A 265 0.53 -1.67 -16.68
N ALA A 266 0.55 -0.54 -15.97
CA ALA A 266 1.18 -0.41 -14.65
C ALA A 266 0.60 -1.39 -13.60
N TRP A 267 -0.67 -1.76 -13.74
CA TRP A 267 -1.38 -2.70 -12.86
C TRP A 267 -1.75 -3.98 -13.61
N SER A 268 -0.78 -4.57 -14.32
CA SER A 268 -0.95 -5.79 -15.12
C SER A 268 0.12 -6.85 -14.79
N GLY A 269 0.22 -7.91 -15.59
CA GLY A 269 1.27 -8.94 -15.46
C GLY A 269 0.83 -10.24 -14.77
N GLU A 270 -0.40 -10.30 -14.28
CA GLU A 270 -1.01 -11.51 -13.72
C GLU A 270 -2.32 -11.79 -14.46
N GLU A 271 -2.70 -13.06 -14.58
CA GLU A 271 -3.88 -13.48 -15.33
C GLU A 271 -5.17 -13.29 -14.54
N GLY A 272 -6.20 -12.72 -15.18
CA GLY A 272 -7.54 -12.62 -14.61
C GLY A 272 -7.62 -11.80 -13.33
N ILE A 273 -6.89 -10.68 -13.28
CA ILE A 273 -6.96 -9.71 -12.19
C ILE A 273 -8.42 -9.25 -12.03
N LEU A 274 -8.96 -9.41 -10.83
CA LEU A 274 -10.32 -8.99 -10.50
C LEU A 274 -10.34 -7.52 -10.07
N VAL A 275 -11.40 -6.81 -10.42
CA VAL A 275 -11.63 -5.40 -10.06
C VAL A 275 -12.95 -5.23 -9.29
N LYS A 276 -13.34 -3.99 -9.00
CA LYS A 276 -14.53 -3.69 -8.17
C LYS A 276 -15.83 -4.21 -8.80
N GLU A 277 -15.92 -4.20 -10.13
CA GLU A 277 -17.06 -4.71 -10.89
C GLU A 277 -17.20 -6.22 -10.73
N ASP A 278 -16.10 -6.98 -10.85
CA ASP A 278 -16.10 -8.44 -10.69
C ASP A 278 -16.50 -8.87 -9.27
N LEU A 279 -16.18 -8.04 -8.28
CA LEU A 279 -16.54 -8.25 -6.89
C LEU A 279 -17.96 -7.78 -6.55
N GLY A 280 -18.70 -7.22 -7.50
CA GLY A 280 -20.07 -6.72 -7.28
C GLY A 280 -20.15 -5.56 -6.29
N ILE A 281 -19.08 -4.75 -6.18
CA ILE A 281 -19.01 -3.59 -5.27
C ILE A 281 -18.93 -2.26 -6.03
N GLY A 282 -19.32 -2.23 -7.31
CA GLY A 282 -19.32 -1.00 -8.13
C GLY A 282 -20.19 0.13 -7.56
N ASP A 283 -21.31 -0.22 -6.92
CA ASP A 283 -22.25 0.74 -6.31
C ASP A 283 -21.92 1.08 -4.84
N ALA A 284 -20.82 0.58 -4.30
CA ALA A 284 -20.43 0.89 -2.93
C ALA A 284 -20.08 2.39 -2.79
N HIS A 285 -20.34 2.94 -1.61
CA HIS A 285 -19.94 4.31 -1.31
C HIS A 285 -18.43 4.38 -1.08
N PHE A 286 -17.70 4.78 -2.12
CA PHE A 286 -16.26 5.03 -2.06
C PHE A 286 -15.96 6.51 -1.84
N VAL A 287 -14.94 6.79 -1.03
CA VAL A 287 -14.40 8.15 -0.87
C VAL A 287 -13.26 8.35 -1.86
N GLY A 288 -13.49 9.16 -2.88
CA GLY A 288 -12.50 9.52 -3.92
C GLY A 288 -11.41 10.48 -3.42
N VAL A 289 -10.44 10.79 -4.28
CA VAL A 289 -9.27 11.62 -3.91
C VAL A 289 -9.68 13.03 -3.47
N LYS A 290 -10.54 13.72 -4.24
CA LYS A 290 -10.94 15.09 -3.93
C LYS A 290 -11.59 15.21 -2.55
N GLN A 291 -12.50 14.28 -2.23
CA GLN A 291 -13.15 14.25 -0.92
C GLN A 291 -12.14 13.91 0.19
N ALA A 292 -11.30 12.89 -0.02
CA ALA A 292 -10.29 12.50 0.95
C ALA A 292 -9.35 13.68 1.28
N VAL A 293 -8.88 14.42 0.26
CA VAL A 293 -8.00 15.58 0.44
C VAL A 293 -8.70 16.70 1.21
N ALA A 294 -10.00 16.95 0.96
CA ALA A 294 -10.76 17.96 1.69
C ALA A 294 -10.88 17.67 3.19
N GLU A 295 -10.84 16.39 3.58
CA GLU A 295 -10.93 15.94 4.97
C GLU A 295 -9.56 15.88 5.69
N MET A 296 -8.45 16.03 4.96
CA MET A 296 -7.10 15.96 5.54
C MET A 296 -6.74 17.21 6.34
N ASP A 297 -5.93 17.02 7.39
CA ASP A 297 -5.31 18.14 8.10
C ASP A 297 -4.07 18.63 7.34
N TRP A 298 -4.20 19.82 6.76
CA TRP A 298 -3.15 20.48 5.99
C TRP A 298 -2.30 21.47 6.80
N LYS A 299 -2.62 21.71 8.08
CA LYS A 299 -1.99 22.79 8.88
C LYS A 299 -0.47 22.70 8.98
N ALA A 300 0.08 21.48 8.95
CA ALA A 300 1.52 21.26 9.04
C ALA A 300 2.24 21.36 7.68
N LEU A 301 1.50 21.35 6.57
CA LEU A 301 2.04 21.24 5.21
C LEU A 301 1.79 22.47 4.33
N LEU A 302 0.88 23.38 4.71
CA LEU A 302 0.51 24.60 3.96
C LEU A 302 0.75 25.89 4.74
#